data_AF-A0A3B0X119-F1
#
_entry.id   AF-A0A3B0X119-F1
#
_cell.length_a   1.000
_cell.length_b   1.000
_cell.length_c   1.000
_cell.angle_alpha   90.00
_cell.angle_beta   90.00
_cell.angle_gamma   90.00
#
_symmetry.space_group_name_H-M   'P 1'
#
loop_
_entity.id
_entity.type
_entity.pdbx_description
1 polymer ?
#
loop_
_entity_poly.entity_id
_entity_poly.type
_entity_poly.pdbx_seq_one_letter_code
_entity_poly.pdbx_strand_id
1 'polypeptide(L)'
;MLNKIWAGLIITGIVFALGQDIRDEIQNTHNNGVAQRFTYLPVAHSPTQVTLSTKQVQLKARIKSPQRIQINLNNYSPQSLRAIASINGDNNGDETFINASIISKTKNEIVILFPEIHWIKLRAITNAAFDMAKFAVKLAIGLIGIMALWLGLMQIAEKSGLIKKMVRVVQPLLYWLFPNIPKDHPAFGSISMNMAANVLGLGNAATPLGIKAMQQLQALNPNKNKASDEMCMFLALNTSSVQLLPPVTLIALMGTQVSSLIIPIILATSCSTIAAVIVAKFYARRAKYRGA
;
A
#
# COMPACT_ATOMS: atom_id res chain seq x y z
N MET A 1 2.83 21.85 3.14
CA MET A 1 1.96 21.30 4.21
C MET A 1 2.09 19.79 4.36
N LEU A 2 2.13 19.02 3.26
CA LEU A 2 2.15 17.55 3.30
C LEU A 2 3.35 16.96 4.08
N ASN A 3 4.56 17.51 3.93
CA ASN A 3 5.75 17.02 4.66
C ASN A 3 5.61 17.12 6.18
N LYS A 4 4.91 18.14 6.69
CA LYS A 4 4.68 18.31 8.14
C LYS A 4 3.68 17.28 8.66
N ILE A 5 2.67 16.93 7.86
CA ILE A 5 1.68 15.90 8.22
C ILE A 5 2.35 14.53 8.28
N TRP A 6 3.15 14.18 7.26
CA TRP A 6 3.90 12.91 7.24
C TRP A 6 4.90 12.81 8.38
N ALA A 7 5.67 13.87 8.63
CA ALA A 7 6.57 13.92 9.78
C ALA A 7 5.80 13.73 11.09
N GLY A 8 4.65 14.40 11.24
CA GLY A 8 3.77 14.23 12.40
C GLY A 8 3.29 12.79 12.60
N LEU A 9 2.83 12.12 11.53
CA LEU A 9 2.39 10.73 11.57
C LEU A 9 3.52 9.77 11.93
N ILE A 10 4.70 9.95 11.34
CA ILE A 10 5.89 9.12 11.63
C ILE A 10 6.32 9.30 13.10
N ILE A 11 6.43 10.55 13.57
CA ILE A 11 6.80 10.85 14.96
C ILE A 11 5.78 10.23 15.91
N THR A 12 4.48 10.41 15.65
CA THR A 12 3.41 9.85 16.48
C THR A 12 3.49 8.33 16.54
N GLY A 13 3.72 7.68 15.39
CA GLY A 13 3.88 6.22 15.32
C GLY A 13 5.08 5.72 16.13
N ILE A 14 6.23 6.38 16.01
CA ILE A 14 7.45 6.03 16.76
C ILE A 14 7.22 6.23 18.27
N VAL A 15 6.67 7.37 18.68
CA VAL A 15 6.38 7.66 20.10
C VAL A 15 5.41 6.64 20.68
N PHE A 16 4.37 6.26 19.94
CA PHE A 16 3.42 5.26 20.38
C PHE A 16 4.05 3.87 20.52
N ALA A 17 4.88 3.45 19.55
CA ALA A 17 5.60 2.19 19.63
C ALA A 17 6.60 2.16 20.79
N LEU A 18 7.37 3.24 20.99
CA LEU A 18 8.27 3.38 22.13
C LEU A 18 7.52 3.30 23.45
N GLY A 19 6.42 4.03 23.60
CA GLY A 19 5.62 4.01 24.81
C GLY A 19 5.04 2.62 25.11
N GLN A 20 4.62 1.91 24.07
CA GLN A 20 4.16 0.53 24.23
C GLN A 20 5.29 -0.45 24.55
N ASP A 21 6.44 -0.36 23.89
CA ASP A 21 7.58 -1.24 24.17
C ASP A 21 8.16 -0.98 25.57
N ILE A 22 8.25 0.29 26.02
CA ILE A 22 8.64 0.63 27.39
C ILE A 22 7.66 0.02 28.40
N ARG A 23 6.36 0.11 28.13
CA ARG A 23 5.35 -0.51 28.98
C ARG A 23 5.52 -2.03 29.01
N ASP A 24 5.74 -2.67 27.87
CA ASP A 24 5.92 -4.12 27.76
C ASP A 24 7.19 -4.59 28.50
N GLU A 25 8.25 -3.79 28.49
CA GLU A 25 9.49 -4.03 29.24
C GLU A 25 9.27 -3.92 30.76
N ILE A 26 8.60 -2.85 31.22
CA ILE A 26 8.29 -2.64 32.64
C ILE A 26 7.36 -3.73 33.19
N GLN A 27 6.37 -4.16 32.39
CA GLN A 27 5.40 -5.19 32.78
C GLN A 27 5.94 -6.61 32.56
N ASN A 28 7.12 -6.76 31.98
CA ASN A 28 7.71 -8.02 31.53
C ASN A 28 6.68 -8.92 30.81
N THR A 29 5.90 -8.35 29.88
CA THR A 29 4.78 -9.03 29.18
C THR A 29 5.23 -10.32 28.47
N HIS A 30 6.50 -10.38 28.06
CA HIS A 30 7.09 -11.51 27.35
C HIS A 30 7.80 -12.52 28.26
N ASN A 31 7.81 -12.30 29.57
CA ASN A 31 8.54 -13.14 30.53
C ASN A 31 10.04 -13.29 30.19
N ASN A 32 10.68 -12.20 29.75
CA ASN A 32 12.13 -12.11 29.55
C ASN A 32 12.85 -12.51 30.84
N GLY A 33 13.92 -13.31 30.71
CA GLY A 33 14.68 -13.83 31.84
C GLY A 33 13.98 -14.90 32.70
N VAL A 34 12.72 -15.23 32.43
CA VAL A 34 11.95 -16.19 33.23
C VAL A 34 12.04 -17.59 32.63
N ALA A 35 12.61 -18.52 33.39
CA ALA A 35 12.68 -19.93 33.03
C ALA A 35 11.30 -20.61 33.08
N GLN A 36 10.92 -21.31 32.02
CA GLN A 36 9.65 -22.02 31.93
C GLN A 36 9.85 -23.53 32.04
N ARG A 37 8.94 -24.20 32.78
CA ARG A 37 8.98 -25.64 33.02
C ARG A 37 8.05 -26.35 32.05
N PHE A 38 8.56 -27.40 31.41
CA PHE A 38 7.79 -28.28 30.53
C PHE A 38 7.94 -29.74 30.95
N THR A 39 6.87 -30.51 30.80
CA THR A 39 6.94 -31.97 30.91
C THR A 39 7.62 -32.51 29.67
N TYR A 40 8.64 -33.33 29.91
CA TYR A 40 9.53 -33.88 28.90
C TYR A 40 9.09 -35.32 28.57
N LEU A 41 8.66 -35.56 27.33
CA LEU A 41 8.36 -36.90 26.81
C LEU A 41 9.24 -37.19 25.58
N PRO A 42 10.20 -38.13 25.66
CA PRO A 42 11.00 -38.52 24.50
C PRO A 42 10.14 -39.29 23.49
N VAL A 43 10.32 -39.01 22.20
CA VAL A 43 9.62 -39.74 21.13
C VAL A 43 10.28 -41.11 20.93
N ALA A 44 9.50 -42.19 20.93
CA ALA A 44 10.01 -43.54 20.69
C ALA A 44 10.75 -43.59 19.33
N HIS A 45 11.94 -44.20 19.32
CA HIS A 45 12.82 -44.33 18.15
C HIS A 45 13.46 -43.04 17.58
N SER A 46 13.49 -41.91 18.32
CA SER A 46 14.27 -40.73 17.92
C SER A 46 14.84 -39.97 19.13
N PRO A 47 16.11 -40.18 19.53
CA PRO A 47 16.69 -39.63 20.77
C PRO A 47 16.85 -38.09 20.75
N THR A 48 16.71 -37.46 19.58
CA THR A 48 16.83 -36.00 19.42
C THR A 48 15.47 -35.28 19.35
N GLN A 49 14.37 -36.00 19.13
CA GLN A 49 13.03 -35.42 19.06
C GLN A 49 12.29 -35.60 20.38
N VAL A 50 11.70 -34.53 20.87
CA VAL A 50 11.04 -34.48 22.17
C VAL A 50 9.71 -33.75 22.06
N THR A 51 8.71 -34.24 22.76
CA THR A 51 7.43 -33.54 22.90
C THR A 51 7.45 -32.82 24.24
N LEU A 52 7.34 -31.49 24.18
CA LEU A 52 7.19 -30.63 25.34
C LEU A 52 5.70 -30.47 25.59
N SER A 53 5.23 -30.96 26.73
CA SER A 53 3.84 -30.76 27.15
C SER A 53 3.77 -29.79 28.32
N THR A 54 2.87 -28.83 28.22
CA THR A 54 2.37 -28.06 29.36
C THR A 54 0.88 -28.36 29.56
N LYS A 55 0.26 -27.85 30.64
CA LYS A 55 -1.17 -28.06 30.95
C LYS A 55 -2.13 -27.63 29.83
N GLN A 56 -1.65 -26.83 28.86
CA GLN A 56 -2.48 -26.20 27.82
C GLN A 56 -1.98 -26.45 26.38
N VAL A 57 -0.74 -26.89 26.16
CA VAL A 57 -0.13 -26.96 24.82
C VAL A 57 0.86 -28.12 24.72
N GLN A 58 0.89 -28.79 23.55
CA GLN A 58 1.93 -29.73 23.17
C GLN A 58 2.76 -29.15 22.02
N LEU A 59 4.08 -29.06 22.21
CA LEU A 59 5.02 -28.54 21.24
C LEU A 59 6.00 -29.62 20.83
N LYS A 60 6.30 -29.71 19.54
CA LYS A 60 7.36 -30.58 19.03
C LYS A 60 8.68 -29.83 19.11
N ALA A 61 9.70 -30.45 19.68
CA ALA A 61 11.02 -29.85 19.79
C ALA A 61 12.12 -30.85 19.45
N ARG A 62 13.28 -30.32 19.07
CA ARG A 62 14.48 -31.06 18.73
C ARG A 62 15.64 -30.56 19.58
N ILE A 63 16.27 -31.45 20.34
CA ILE A 63 17.47 -31.13 21.09
C ILE A 63 18.65 -31.10 20.12
N LYS A 64 19.28 -29.93 19.95
CA LYS A 64 20.46 -29.76 19.08
C LYS A 64 21.76 -30.02 19.83
N SER A 65 21.83 -29.62 21.09
CA SER A 65 22.98 -29.83 21.97
C SER A 65 22.53 -29.91 23.44
N PRO A 66 23.38 -30.31 24.39
CA PRO A 66 22.99 -30.47 25.81
C PRO A 66 22.37 -29.22 26.43
N GLN A 67 22.69 -28.04 25.89
CA GLN A 67 22.24 -26.74 26.38
C GLN A 67 21.31 -26.01 25.39
N ARG A 68 21.00 -26.58 24.21
CA ARG A 68 20.17 -25.91 23.19
C ARG A 68 19.06 -26.81 22.67
N ILE A 69 17.86 -26.26 22.63
CA ILE A 69 16.66 -26.88 22.09
C ILE A 69 16.06 -26.01 20.99
N GLN A 70 15.63 -26.64 19.90
CA GLN A 70 14.86 -26.01 18.84
C GLN A 70 13.41 -26.42 18.99
N ILE A 71 12.50 -25.47 19.16
CA ILE A 71 11.07 -25.71 19.37
C ILE A 71 10.34 -25.32 18.09
N ASN A 72 9.57 -26.24 17.52
CA ASN A 72 8.72 -25.99 16.34
C ASN A 72 7.36 -25.46 16.82
N LEU A 73 6.97 -24.31 16.30
CA LEU A 73 5.70 -23.65 16.61
C LEU A 73 4.68 -23.90 15.51
N ASN A 74 3.44 -24.08 15.93
CA ASN A 74 2.27 -24.21 15.07
C ASN A 74 1.24 -23.11 15.38
N ASN A 75 0.13 -23.09 14.63
CA ASN A 75 -0.95 -22.12 14.81
C ASN A 75 -1.63 -22.17 16.19
N TYR A 76 -1.46 -23.27 16.95
CA TYR A 76 -1.99 -23.46 18.29
C TYR A 76 -1.00 -23.05 19.40
N SER A 77 0.19 -22.58 19.03
CA SER A 77 1.22 -22.17 19.97
C SER A 77 0.90 -20.82 20.63
N PRO A 78 1.28 -20.61 21.91
CA PRO A 78 1.06 -19.36 22.63
C PRO A 78 1.57 -18.14 21.85
N GLN A 79 0.83 -17.04 21.92
CA GLN A 79 1.18 -15.80 21.21
C GLN A 79 2.55 -15.24 21.63
N SER A 80 2.92 -15.39 22.91
CA SER A 80 4.23 -14.98 23.44
C SER A 80 5.39 -15.70 22.74
N LEU A 81 5.28 -17.02 22.54
CA LEU A 81 6.29 -17.81 21.83
C LEU A 81 6.35 -17.45 20.35
N ARG A 82 5.19 -17.25 19.70
CA ARG A 82 5.15 -16.81 18.30
C ARG A 82 5.81 -15.44 18.10
N ALA A 83 5.64 -14.51 19.04
CA ALA A 83 6.33 -13.22 19.01
C ALA A 83 7.86 -13.39 19.09
N ILE A 84 8.36 -14.24 20.00
CA ILE A 84 9.79 -14.55 20.12
C ILE A 84 10.35 -15.13 18.82
N ALA A 85 9.62 -16.06 18.20
CA ALA A 85 10.03 -16.69 16.95
C ALA A 85 10.03 -15.72 15.76
N SER A 86 9.09 -14.77 15.71
CA SER A 86 9.05 -13.79 14.62
C SER A 86 10.25 -12.84 14.58
N ILE A 87 10.98 -12.72 15.69
CA ILE A 87 12.10 -11.77 15.86
C ILE A 87 13.45 -12.49 15.87
N ASN A 88 13.53 -13.62 16.56
CA ASN A 88 14.76 -14.37 16.80
C ASN A 88 14.78 -15.74 16.09
N GLY A 89 13.69 -16.13 15.44
CA GLY A 89 13.57 -17.38 14.70
C GLY A 89 14.12 -17.27 13.28
N ASP A 90 14.56 -18.41 12.76
CA ASP A 90 14.98 -18.57 11.38
C ASP A 90 13.75 -19.01 10.57
N ASN A 91 13.19 -18.12 9.76
CA ASN A 91 12.01 -18.38 8.96
C ASN A 91 12.40 -19.13 7.67
N ASN A 92 12.63 -20.43 7.77
CA ASN A 92 12.79 -21.31 6.61
C ASN A 92 11.43 -21.93 6.23
N GLY A 93 10.58 -21.16 5.55
CA GLY A 93 9.30 -21.63 5.01
C GLY A 93 8.15 -21.71 6.04
N ASP A 94 7.21 -22.63 5.82
CA ASP A 94 5.96 -22.80 6.61
C ASP A 94 6.16 -23.21 8.08
N GLU A 95 7.40 -23.54 8.49
CA GLU A 95 7.72 -23.95 9.86
C GLU A 95 8.46 -22.85 10.62
N THR A 96 7.87 -22.38 11.71
CA THR A 96 8.43 -21.33 12.57
C THR A 96 9.13 -21.96 13.76
N PHE A 97 10.44 -21.71 13.94
CA PHE A 97 11.22 -22.30 15.03
C PHE A 97 11.76 -21.27 16.01
N ILE A 98 11.82 -21.64 17.30
CA ILE A 98 12.58 -20.92 18.32
C ILE A 98 13.80 -21.75 18.72
N ASN A 99 14.98 -21.13 18.77
CA ASN A 99 16.12 -21.69 19.48
C ASN A 99 16.11 -21.16 20.92
N ALA A 100 16.08 -22.07 21.90
CA ALA A 100 16.05 -21.75 23.33
C ALA A 100 17.14 -22.51 24.09
N SER A 101 17.48 -22.01 25.28
CA SER A 101 18.53 -22.57 26.13
C SER A 101 17.93 -23.51 27.18
N ILE A 102 18.55 -24.67 27.39
CA ILE A 102 18.15 -25.62 28.44
C ILE A 102 18.95 -25.26 29.70
N ILE A 103 18.25 -24.89 30.78
CA ILE A 103 18.89 -24.60 32.08
C ILE A 103 19.11 -25.89 32.87
N SER A 104 18.09 -26.75 32.91
CA SER A 104 18.14 -28.00 33.66
C SER A 104 17.23 -29.05 33.01
N LYS A 105 17.64 -30.32 33.13
CA LYS A 105 16.91 -31.47 32.60
C LYS A 105 16.87 -32.58 33.66
N THR A 106 15.67 -33.01 34.00
CA THR A 106 15.37 -34.14 34.89
C THR A 106 14.69 -35.27 34.09
N LYS A 107 14.44 -36.43 34.68
CA LYS A 107 13.81 -37.59 33.99
C LYS A 107 12.49 -37.25 33.30
N ASN A 108 11.66 -36.38 33.88
CA ASN A 108 10.34 -36.03 33.36
C ASN A 108 10.12 -34.52 33.14
N GLU A 109 11.09 -33.68 33.47
CA GLU A 109 10.95 -32.22 33.40
C GLU A 109 12.14 -31.58 32.70
N ILE A 110 11.87 -30.54 31.92
CA ILE A 110 12.89 -29.71 31.29
C ILE A 110 12.59 -28.24 31.58
N VAL A 111 13.62 -27.52 32.00
CA VAL A 111 13.56 -26.09 32.29
C VAL A 111 14.25 -25.34 31.15
N ILE A 112 13.48 -24.50 30.46
CA ILE A 112 13.90 -23.82 29.25
C ILE A 112 13.89 -22.31 29.49
N LEU A 113 14.96 -21.64 29.10
CA LEU A 113 15.04 -20.19 29.00
C LEU A 113 14.90 -19.78 27.53
N PHE A 114 13.86 -19.00 27.25
CA PHE A 114 13.65 -18.44 25.93
C PHE A 114 14.56 -17.22 25.71
N PRO A 115 14.97 -16.94 24.46
CA PRO A 115 15.76 -15.75 24.16
C PRO A 115 14.94 -14.50 24.44
N GLU A 116 15.58 -13.51 25.05
CA GLU A 116 14.96 -12.24 25.39
C GLU A 116 14.62 -11.45 24.12
N ILE A 117 13.48 -10.76 24.17
CA ILE A 117 13.03 -9.88 23.10
C ILE A 117 12.76 -8.49 23.64
N HIS A 118 13.29 -7.50 22.94
CA HIS A 118 13.12 -6.10 23.30
C HIS A 118 12.70 -5.31 22.06
N TRP A 119 11.97 -4.22 22.29
CA TRP A 119 11.65 -3.21 21.27
C TRP A 119 10.93 -3.78 20.03
N ILE A 120 9.96 -4.67 20.24
CA ILE A 120 9.28 -5.40 19.16
C ILE A 120 8.58 -4.43 18.22
N LYS A 121 7.82 -3.49 18.77
CA LYS A 121 6.96 -2.59 17.99
C LYS A 121 7.82 -1.55 17.29
N LEU A 122 8.86 -1.04 17.95
CA LEU A 122 9.82 -0.13 17.33
C LEU A 122 10.52 -0.79 16.14
N ARG A 123 11.03 -2.00 16.32
CA ARG A 123 11.66 -2.77 15.23
C ARG A 123 10.70 -3.02 14.07
N ALA A 124 9.44 -3.36 14.36
CA ALA A 124 8.41 -3.56 13.33
C ALA A 124 8.17 -2.29 12.51
N ILE A 125 8.04 -1.13 13.16
CA ILE A 125 7.88 0.16 12.46
C ILE A 125 9.12 0.50 11.62
N THR A 126 10.32 0.30 12.18
CA THR A 126 11.57 0.55 11.45
C THR A 126 11.69 -0.33 10.20
N ASN A 127 11.40 -1.63 10.33
CA ASN A 127 11.43 -2.55 9.20
C ASN A 127 10.39 -2.18 8.14
N ALA A 128 9.16 -1.86 8.55
CA ALA A 128 8.11 -1.41 7.64
C ALA A 128 8.52 -0.14 6.88
N ALA A 129 9.22 0.79 7.53
CA ALA A 129 9.74 1.99 6.88
C ALA A 129 10.79 1.66 5.81
N PHE A 130 11.73 0.75 6.09
CA PHE A 130 12.72 0.29 5.10
C PHE A 130 12.07 -0.46 3.94
N ASP A 131 11.10 -1.31 4.20
CA ASP A 131 10.41 -2.08 3.16
C ASP A 131 9.57 -1.17 2.26
N MET A 132 8.90 -0.16 2.83
CA MET A 132 8.21 0.86 2.05
C MET A 132 9.17 1.71 1.20
N ALA A 133 10.36 2.02 1.70
CA ALA A 133 11.39 2.70 0.92
C ALA A 133 11.83 1.86 -0.30
N LYS A 134 12.10 0.56 -0.10
CA LYS A 134 12.43 -0.37 -1.20
C LYS A 134 11.28 -0.49 -2.20
N PHE A 135 10.05 -0.61 -1.70
CA PHE A 135 8.85 -0.69 -2.51
C PHE A 135 8.67 0.57 -3.37
N ALA A 136 8.86 1.75 -2.80
CA ALA A 136 8.77 3.02 -3.53
C ALA A 136 9.78 3.11 -4.68
N VAL A 137 11.03 2.68 -4.46
CA VAL A 137 12.06 2.62 -5.53
C VAL A 137 11.66 1.63 -6.63
N LYS A 138 11.22 0.43 -6.26
CA LYS A 138 10.76 -0.59 -7.22
C LYS A 138 9.61 -0.08 -8.08
N LEU A 139 8.65 0.60 -7.45
CA LEU A 139 7.52 1.22 -8.12
C LEU A 139 7.97 2.34 -9.06
N ALA A 140 8.84 3.25 -8.60
CA ALA A 140 9.34 4.35 -9.41
C ALA A 140 10.07 3.85 -10.68
N ILE A 141 10.94 2.85 -10.55
CA ILE A 141 11.64 2.24 -11.70
C ILE A 141 10.65 1.59 -12.67
N GLY A 142 9.66 0.85 -12.15
CA GLY A 142 8.61 0.25 -12.97
C GLY A 142 7.79 1.29 -13.74
N LEU A 143 7.49 2.44 -13.10
CA LEU A 143 6.76 3.53 -13.73
C LEU A 143 7.55 4.22 -14.84
N ILE A 144 8.88 4.34 -14.75
CA ILE A 144 9.69 5.01 -15.80
C ILE A 144 9.49 4.35 -17.17
N GLY A 145 9.55 3.02 -17.24
CA GLY A 145 9.44 2.29 -18.52
C GLY A 145 8.07 2.48 -19.18
N ILE A 146 6.99 2.33 -18.40
CA ILE A 146 5.63 2.52 -18.92
C ILE A 146 5.35 3.99 -19.27
N MET A 147 5.89 4.94 -18.49
CA MET A 147 5.78 6.37 -18.80
C MET A 147 6.50 6.73 -20.11
N ALA A 148 7.72 6.23 -20.31
CA ALA A 148 8.46 6.46 -21.54
C ALA A 148 7.69 5.95 -22.77
N LEU A 149 7.10 4.75 -22.67
CA LEU A 149 6.28 4.19 -23.74
C LEU A 149 5.06 5.06 -24.06
N TRP A 150 4.25 5.40 -23.06
CA TRP A 150 3.02 6.16 -23.27
C TRP A 150 3.29 7.60 -23.72
N LEU A 151 4.29 8.27 -23.13
CA LEU A 151 4.67 9.62 -23.53
C LEU A 151 5.28 9.64 -24.94
N GLY A 152 6.04 8.60 -25.31
CA GLY A 152 6.54 8.42 -26.68
C GLY A 152 5.42 8.24 -27.69
N LEU A 153 4.48 7.31 -27.42
CA LEU A 153 3.30 7.09 -28.27
C LEU A 153 2.44 8.35 -28.39
N MET A 154 2.24 9.07 -27.28
CA MET A 154 1.55 10.36 -27.23
C MET A 154 2.22 11.36 -28.17
N GLN A 155 3.54 11.44 -28.14
CA GLN A 155 4.29 12.39 -28.96
C GLN A 155 4.20 12.04 -30.45
N ILE A 156 4.13 10.75 -30.80
CA ILE A 156 3.85 10.29 -32.18
C ILE A 156 2.44 10.69 -32.60
N ALA A 157 1.43 10.43 -31.76
CA ALA A 157 0.03 10.79 -32.06
C ALA A 157 -0.18 12.31 -32.17
N GLU A 158 0.55 13.09 -31.38
CA GLU A 158 0.53 14.56 -31.42
C GLU A 158 1.16 15.06 -32.72
N LYS A 159 2.34 14.56 -33.08
CA LYS A 159 3.05 14.92 -34.33
C LYS A 159 2.29 14.48 -35.58
N SER A 160 1.54 13.37 -35.54
CA SER A 160 0.71 12.92 -36.66
C SER A 160 -0.60 13.71 -36.82
N GLY A 161 -0.91 14.61 -35.87
CA GLY A 161 -2.16 15.37 -35.85
C GLY A 161 -3.39 14.54 -35.45
N LEU A 162 -3.22 13.27 -35.08
CA LEU A 162 -4.32 12.40 -34.62
C LEU A 162 -4.98 12.99 -33.37
N ILE A 163 -4.18 13.52 -32.45
CA ILE A 163 -4.69 14.17 -31.24
C ILE A 163 -5.53 15.39 -31.58
N LYS A 164 -5.12 16.24 -32.53
CA LYS A 164 -5.90 17.41 -32.93
C LYS A 164 -7.27 17.01 -33.48
N LYS A 165 -7.35 15.90 -34.23
CA LYS A 165 -8.62 15.36 -34.74
C LYS A 165 -9.51 14.86 -33.61
N MET A 166 -8.96 14.10 -32.66
CA MET A 166 -9.70 13.58 -31.52
C MET A 166 -10.19 14.71 -30.60
N VAL A 167 -9.31 15.67 -30.29
CA VAL A 167 -9.65 16.88 -29.53
C VAL A 167 -10.81 17.60 -30.19
N ARG A 168 -10.84 17.76 -31.53
CA ARG A 168 -11.93 18.45 -32.24
C ARG A 168 -13.31 17.84 -31.99
N VAL A 169 -13.39 16.52 -31.79
CA VAL A 169 -14.65 15.82 -31.47
C VAL A 169 -15.13 16.13 -30.05
N VAL A 170 -14.22 16.14 -29.07
CA VAL A 170 -14.55 16.41 -27.66
C VAL A 170 -14.45 17.90 -27.27
N GLN A 171 -13.97 18.74 -28.19
CA GLN A 171 -13.76 20.18 -28.04
C GLN A 171 -14.94 20.94 -27.44
N PRO A 172 -16.21 20.75 -27.88
CA PRO A 172 -17.33 21.48 -27.30
C PRO A 172 -17.51 21.19 -25.81
N LEU A 173 -17.32 19.93 -25.39
CA LEU A 173 -17.39 19.54 -23.99
C LEU A 173 -16.22 20.12 -23.19
N LEU A 174 -14.99 20.05 -23.74
CA LEU A 174 -13.79 20.53 -23.05
C LEU A 174 -13.76 22.05 -22.90
N TYR A 175 -14.22 22.81 -23.89
CA TYR A 175 -14.34 24.27 -23.77
C TYR A 175 -15.41 24.67 -22.77
N TRP A 176 -16.47 23.88 -22.64
CA TRP A 176 -17.47 24.11 -21.60
C TRP A 176 -16.95 23.77 -20.19
N LEU A 177 -16.14 22.72 -20.05
CA LEU A 177 -15.54 22.32 -18.78
C LEU A 177 -14.38 23.23 -18.34
N PHE A 178 -13.57 23.71 -19.30
CA PHE A 178 -12.33 24.45 -19.06
C PHE A 178 -12.31 25.79 -19.82
N PRO A 179 -13.15 26.76 -19.42
CA PRO A 179 -13.37 27.98 -20.20
C PRO A 179 -12.17 28.93 -20.26
N ASN A 180 -11.25 28.89 -19.28
CA ASN A 180 -10.13 29.83 -19.21
C ASN A 180 -8.83 29.32 -19.87
N ILE A 181 -8.84 28.13 -20.47
CA ILE A 181 -7.68 27.62 -21.21
C ILE A 181 -7.73 28.23 -22.63
N PRO A 182 -6.64 28.84 -23.12
CA PRO A 182 -6.59 29.38 -24.48
C PRO A 182 -6.95 28.33 -25.53
N LYS A 183 -7.68 28.76 -26.57
CA LYS A 183 -7.97 27.90 -27.72
C LYS A 183 -6.64 27.42 -28.32
N ASP A 184 -6.59 26.16 -28.71
CA ASP A 184 -5.41 25.47 -29.26
C ASP A 184 -4.21 25.29 -28.30
N HIS A 185 -4.36 25.58 -27.01
CA HIS A 185 -3.29 25.28 -26.03
C HIS A 185 -3.08 23.76 -25.87
N PRO A 186 -1.82 23.27 -25.77
CA PRO A 186 -1.50 21.84 -25.67
C PRO A 186 -2.11 21.14 -24.43
N ALA A 187 -2.53 21.91 -23.42
CA ALA A 187 -3.29 21.40 -22.27
C ALA A 187 -4.51 20.56 -22.69
N PHE A 188 -5.24 21.00 -23.72
CA PHE A 188 -6.42 20.26 -24.20
C PHE A 188 -6.05 18.88 -24.76
N GLY A 189 -4.89 18.74 -25.40
CA GLY A 189 -4.40 17.45 -25.88
C GLY A 189 -4.13 16.47 -24.73
N SER A 190 -3.40 16.92 -23.70
CA SER A 190 -3.10 16.08 -22.53
C SER A 190 -4.35 15.74 -21.71
N ILE A 191 -5.27 16.69 -21.51
CA ILE A 191 -6.56 16.46 -20.82
C ILE A 191 -7.40 15.45 -21.61
N SER A 192 -7.54 15.62 -22.92
CA SER A 192 -8.33 14.72 -23.77
C SER A 192 -7.81 13.29 -23.70
N MET A 193 -6.48 13.12 -23.76
CA MET A 193 -5.88 11.79 -23.70
C MET A 193 -5.97 11.15 -22.33
N ASN A 194 -5.79 11.92 -21.25
CA ASN A 194 -6.01 11.41 -19.90
C ASN A 194 -7.48 10.96 -19.71
N MET A 195 -8.45 11.76 -20.16
CA MET A 195 -9.86 11.37 -20.13
C MET A 195 -10.13 10.15 -21.02
N ALA A 196 -9.55 10.07 -22.22
CA ALA A 196 -9.70 8.91 -23.09
C ALA A 196 -9.11 7.63 -22.45
N ALA A 197 -7.94 7.72 -21.82
CA ALA A 197 -7.34 6.61 -21.10
C ALA A 197 -8.22 6.13 -19.93
N ASN A 198 -8.81 7.07 -19.18
CA ASN A 198 -9.77 6.76 -18.13
C ASN A 198 -11.04 6.10 -18.69
N VAL A 199 -11.65 6.66 -19.73
CA VAL A 199 -12.88 6.12 -20.36
C VAL A 199 -12.66 4.70 -20.91
N LEU A 200 -11.48 4.42 -21.46
CA LEU A 200 -11.12 3.11 -22.03
C LEU A 200 -10.62 2.08 -21.00
N GLY A 201 -10.58 2.41 -19.71
CA GLY A 201 -10.11 1.49 -18.67
C GLY A 201 -8.59 1.31 -18.62
N LEU A 202 -7.82 2.16 -19.32
CA LEU A 202 -6.36 2.17 -19.38
C LEU A 202 -5.74 2.98 -18.23
N GLY A 203 -6.18 2.75 -16.99
CA GLY A 203 -5.80 3.57 -15.82
C GLY A 203 -4.29 3.72 -15.59
N ASN A 204 -3.49 2.70 -15.92
CA ASN A 204 -2.03 2.74 -15.80
C ASN A 204 -1.36 3.75 -16.77
N ALA A 205 -2.02 4.10 -17.87
CA ALA A 205 -1.59 5.13 -18.80
C ALA A 205 -2.12 6.53 -18.41
N ALA A 206 -3.23 6.59 -17.68
CA ALA A 206 -3.91 7.84 -17.36
C ALA A 206 -3.12 8.72 -16.39
N THR A 207 -2.55 8.14 -15.33
CA THR A 207 -1.79 8.87 -14.30
C THR A 207 -0.66 9.74 -14.85
N PRO A 208 0.26 9.22 -15.69
CA PRO A 208 1.33 10.07 -16.24
C PRO A 208 0.83 11.15 -17.21
N LEU A 209 -0.21 10.86 -18.00
CA LEU A 209 -0.87 11.85 -18.84
C LEU A 209 -1.54 12.95 -17.99
N GLY A 210 -2.11 12.56 -16.84
CA GLY A 210 -2.73 13.46 -15.87
C GLY A 210 -1.72 14.39 -15.21
N ILE A 211 -0.53 13.88 -14.84
CA ILE A 211 0.56 14.72 -14.31
C ILE A 211 1.01 15.75 -15.37
N LYS A 212 1.19 15.33 -16.63
CA LYS A 212 1.54 16.25 -17.72
C LYS A 212 0.46 17.31 -17.95
N ALA A 213 -0.82 16.93 -17.92
CA ALA A 213 -1.93 17.87 -18.00
C ALA A 213 -1.93 18.87 -16.82
N MET A 214 -1.71 18.40 -15.59
CA MET A 214 -1.60 19.27 -14.41
C MET A 214 -0.43 20.25 -14.50
N GLN A 215 0.73 19.82 -15.03
CA GLN A 215 1.86 20.73 -15.27
C GLN A 215 1.51 21.83 -16.29
N GLN A 216 0.79 21.49 -17.36
CA GLN A 216 0.35 22.46 -18.37
C GLN A 216 -0.71 23.42 -17.81
N LEU A 217 -1.65 22.94 -16.98
CA LEU A 217 -2.60 23.80 -16.27
C LEU A 217 -1.89 24.71 -15.27
N GLN A 218 -0.90 24.18 -14.53
CA GLN A 218 -0.09 24.96 -13.60
C GLN A 218 0.73 26.03 -14.32
N ALA A 219 1.18 25.81 -15.56
CA ALA A 219 1.87 26.81 -16.36
C ALA A 219 0.95 28.02 -16.67
N LEU A 220 -0.31 27.75 -16.99
CA LEU A 220 -1.34 28.78 -17.25
C LEU A 220 -1.85 29.47 -15.98
N ASN A 221 -1.70 28.84 -14.82
CA ASN A 221 -2.21 29.36 -13.57
C ASN A 221 -1.49 30.66 -13.14
N PRO A 222 -2.20 31.80 -12.95
CA PRO A 222 -1.59 33.06 -12.51
C PRO A 222 -1.01 32.98 -11.10
N ASN A 223 -1.60 32.16 -10.21
CA ASN A 223 -1.15 32.00 -8.83
C ASN A 223 -0.58 30.61 -8.60
N LYS A 224 0.74 30.48 -8.62
CA LYS A 224 1.40 29.17 -8.48
C LYS A 224 1.17 28.48 -7.13
N ASN A 225 0.75 29.22 -6.10
CA ASN A 225 0.52 28.70 -4.75
C ASN A 225 -0.93 28.28 -4.49
N LYS A 226 -1.84 28.47 -5.46
CA LYS A 226 -3.27 28.13 -5.34
C LYS A 226 -3.71 27.35 -6.58
N ALA A 227 -4.42 26.24 -6.40
CA ALA A 227 -4.99 25.51 -7.53
C ALA A 227 -6.02 26.38 -8.29
N SER A 228 -5.96 26.38 -9.62
CA SER A 228 -6.96 27.04 -10.46
C SER A 228 -8.24 26.21 -10.57
N ASP A 229 -9.34 26.84 -10.99
CA ASP A 229 -10.62 26.15 -11.17
C ASP A 229 -10.51 25.01 -12.19
N GLU A 230 -9.67 25.18 -13.22
CA GLU A 230 -9.37 24.14 -14.22
C GLU A 230 -8.65 22.95 -13.60
N MET A 231 -7.68 23.19 -12.71
CA MET A 231 -6.99 22.12 -12.00
C MET A 231 -7.94 21.34 -11.09
N CYS A 232 -8.81 22.06 -10.36
CA CYS A 232 -9.84 21.44 -9.52
C CYS A 232 -10.84 20.63 -10.35
N MET A 233 -11.33 21.17 -11.47
CA MET A 233 -12.22 20.46 -12.39
C MET A 233 -11.55 19.21 -12.96
N PHE A 234 -10.31 19.33 -13.43
CA PHE A 234 -9.57 18.20 -13.98
C PHE A 234 -9.33 17.09 -12.96
N LEU A 235 -9.03 17.45 -11.71
CA LEU A 235 -8.89 16.51 -10.60
C LEU A 235 -10.22 15.82 -10.27
N ALA A 236 -11.32 16.57 -10.23
CA ALA A 236 -12.65 16.04 -9.97
C ALA A 236 -13.08 15.03 -11.05
N LEU A 237 -12.78 15.31 -12.32
CA LEU A 237 -13.02 14.40 -13.44
C LEU A 237 -12.19 13.11 -13.33
N ASN A 238 -10.91 13.21 -12.95
CA ASN A 238 -10.06 12.02 -12.76
C ASN A 238 -10.51 11.17 -11.55
N THR A 239 -11.01 11.81 -10.51
CA THR A 239 -11.48 11.11 -9.30
C THR A 239 -12.84 10.44 -9.53
N SER A 240 -13.71 11.05 -10.32
CA SER A 240 -15.03 10.49 -10.64
C SER A 240 -15.02 9.48 -11.79
N SER A 241 -13.99 9.53 -12.65
CA SER A 241 -13.65 8.54 -13.69
C SER A 241 -14.84 7.93 -14.42
N VAL A 242 -15.42 8.62 -15.42
CA VAL A 242 -16.33 7.97 -16.38
C VAL A 242 -15.57 6.86 -17.09
N GLN A 243 -16.01 5.61 -16.91
CA GLN A 243 -15.33 4.44 -17.42
C GLN A 243 -16.33 3.66 -18.27
N LEU A 244 -16.12 3.65 -19.59
CA LEU A 244 -17.00 2.95 -20.55
C LEU A 244 -16.66 1.47 -20.62
N LEU A 245 -15.37 1.15 -20.45
CA LEU A 245 -14.87 -0.21 -20.36
C LEU A 245 -14.38 -0.48 -18.94
N PRO A 246 -14.62 -1.68 -18.38
CA PRO A 246 -14.05 -2.06 -17.10
C PRO A 246 -12.53 -1.90 -17.10
N PRO A 247 -11.91 -1.58 -15.95
CA PRO A 247 -10.45 -1.50 -15.85
C PRO A 247 -9.80 -2.78 -16.38
N VAL A 248 -8.72 -2.64 -17.15
CA VAL A 248 -8.00 -3.80 -17.71
C VAL A 248 -7.57 -4.79 -16.62
N THR A 249 -7.28 -4.29 -15.41
CA THR A 249 -7.00 -5.11 -14.23
C THR A 249 -8.20 -5.96 -13.80
N LEU A 250 -9.42 -5.43 -13.86
CA LEU A 250 -10.63 -6.17 -13.53
C LEU A 250 -10.92 -7.25 -14.58
N ILE A 251 -10.70 -6.94 -15.86
CA ILE A 251 -10.77 -7.91 -16.95
C ILE A 251 -9.75 -9.04 -16.73
N ALA A 252 -8.52 -8.70 -16.35
CA ALA A 252 -7.47 -9.67 -16.08
C ALA A 252 -7.77 -10.59 -14.88
N LEU A 253 -8.46 -10.08 -13.85
CA LEU A 253 -8.79 -10.85 -12.65
C LEU A 253 -10.05 -11.72 -12.80
N MET A 254 -11.06 -11.22 -13.51
CA MET A 254 -12.41 -11.84 -13.57
C MET A 254 -12.71 -12.52 -14.91
N GLY A 255 -11.88 -12.30 -15.93
CA GLY A 255 -12.10 -12.85 -17.27
C GLY A 255 -13.46 -12.46 -17.84
N THR A 256 -14.21 -13.44 -18.36
CA THR A 256 -15.50 -13.23 -19.01
C THR A 256 -16.62 -12.78 -18.07
N GLN A 257 -16.46 -13.01 -16.75
CA GLN A 257 -17.46 -12.61 -15.75
C GLN A 257 -17.58 -11.09 -15.61
N VAL A 258 -16.59 -10.33 -16.08
CA VAL A 258 -16.57 -8.86 -16.02
C VAL A 258 -17.67 -8.21 -16.88
N SER A 259 -18.24 -8.96 -17.85
CA SER A 259 -19.28 -8.47 -18.76
C SER A 259 -20.54 -7.99 -18.02
N SER A 260 -20.92 -8.69 -16.94
CA SER A 260 -22.08 -8.31 -16.12
C SER A 260 -21.87 -7.00 -15.35
N LEU A 261 -20.62 -6.58 -15.17
CA LEU A 261 -20.25 -5.37 -14.44
C LEU A 261 -20.18 -4.13 -15.33
N ILE A 262 -20.21 -4.27 -16.65
CA ILE A 262 -20.09 -3.14 -17.59
C ILE A 262 -21.18 -2.09 -17.34
N ILE A 263 -22.45 -2.52 -17.28
CA ILE A 263 -23.59 -1.60 -17.10
C ILE A 263 -23.55 -0.91 -15.73
N PRO A 264 -23.37 -1.63 -14.59
CA PRO A 264 -23.21 -0.99 -13.28
C PRO A 264 -22.04 0.00 -13.24
N ILE A 265 -20.89 -0.32 -13.84
CA ILE A 265 -19.71 0.56 -13.88
C ILE A 265 -20.03 1.85 -14.63
N ILE A 266 -20.64 1.76 -15.82
CA ILE A 266 -21.00 2.95 -16.61
C ILE A 266 -21.98 3.83 -15.84
N LEU A 267 -23.01 3.26 -15.22
CA LEU A 267 -24.00 4.02 -14.46
C LEU A 267 -23.38 4.69 -13.24
N ALA A 268 -22.66 3.94 -12.42
CA ALA A 268 -22.05 4.46 -11.19
C ALA A 268 -21.04 5.59 -11.51
N THR A 269 -20.20 5.38 -12.52
CA THR A 269 -19.18 6.37 -12.91
C THR A 269 -19.79 7.60 -13.58
N SER A 270 -20.84 7.42 -14.38
CA SER A 270 -21.59 8.56 -14.97
C SER A 270 -22.25 9.42 -13.90
N CYS A 271 -22.93 8.80 -12.92
CA CYS A 271 -23.51 9.52 -11.78
C CYS A 271 -22.44 10.27 -10.97
N SER A 272 -21.31 9.61 -10.69
CA SER A 272 -20.17 10.20 -9.99
C SER A 272 -19.62 11.42 -10.74
N THR A 273 -19.43 11.32 -12.07
CA THR A 273 -18.88 12.42 -12.85
C THR A 273 -19.86 13.57 -13.00
N ILE A 274 -21.15 13.31 -13.18
CA ILE A 274 -22.17 14.37 -13.20
C ILE A 274 -22.15 15.15 -11.88
N ALA A 275 -22.14 14.44 -10.75
CA ALA A 275 -22.05 15.07 -9.43
C ALA A 275 -20.75 15.88 -9.28
N ALA A 276 -19.61 15.32 -9.68
CA ALA A 276 -18.31 15.98 -9.61
C ALA A 276 -18.27 17.29 -10.43
N VAL A 277 -18.78 17.27 -11.67
CA VAL A 277 -18.83 18.44 -12.54
C VAL A 277 -19.75 19.52 -11.98
N ILE A 278 -20.94 19.13 -11.49
CA ILE A 278 -21.90 20.08 -10.89
C ILE A 278 -21.27 20.77 -9.68
N VAL A 279 -20.71 19.99 -8.76
CA VAL A 279 -20.09 20.51 -7.53
C VAL A 279 -18.89 21.41 -7.86
N ALA A 280 -18.00 20.96 -8.75
CA ALA A 280 -16.84 21.75 -9.15
C ALA A 280 -17.24 23.08 -9.82
N LYS A 281 -18.24 23.08 -10.70
CA LYS A 281 -18.77 24.32 -11.31
C LYS A 281 -19.45 25.22 -10.28
N PHE A 282 -20.21 24.67 -9.34
CA PHE A 282 -20.87 25.43 -8.29
C PHE A 282 -19.85 26.19 -7.44
N TYR A 283 -18.77 25.53 -7.00
CA TYR A 283 -17.72 26.16 -6.21
C TYR A 283 -16.88 27.16 -7.02
N ALA A 284 -16.55 26.87 -8.29
CA ALA A 284 -15.84 27.81 -9.16
C ALA A 284 -16.62 29.13 -9.33
N ARG A 285 -17.95 29.04 -9.57
CA ARG A 285 -18.81 30.23 -9.63
C ARG A 285 -18.80 31.01 -8.33
N ARG A 286 -18.93 30.34 -7.18
CA ARG A 286 -18.98 31.01 -5.87
C ARG A 286 -17.63 31.64 -5.47
N ALA A 287 -16.51 31.05 -5.86
CA ALA A 287 -15.18 31.61 -5.63
C ALA A 287 -14.97 32.91 -6.41
N LYS A 288 -15.48 32.98 -7.65
CA LYS A 288 -15.46 34.21 -8.47
C LYS A 288 -16.23 35.37 -7.84
N TYR A 289 -17.31 35.08 -7.09
CA TYR A 289 -18.07 36.09 -6.34
C TYR A 289 -17.45 36.52 -5.00
N ARG A 290 -16.45 35.79 -4.49
CA ARG A 290 -15.75 36.14 -3.22
C ARG A 290 -14.42 36.84 -3.44
N GLY A 291 -14.04 37.08 -4.70
CA GLY A 291 -12.79 37.74 -5.11
C GLY A 291 -13.00 39.13 -5.73
N ALA A 292 -14.14 39.77 -5.46
CA ALA A 292 -14.39 41.19 -5.70
C ALA A 292 -14.38 41.94 -4.36
#